data_AF-F2NRG2-F1
#
_entry.id   AF-F2NRG2-F1
#
_cell.length_a   1.000
_cell.length_b   1.000
_cell.length_c   1.000
_cell.angle_alpha   90.00
_cell.angle_beta   90.00
_cell.angle_gamma   90.00
#
_symmetry.space_group_name_H-M   'P 1'
#
loop_
_entity.id
_entity.type
_entity.pdbx_description
1 polymer ?
#
loop_
_entity_poly.entity_id
_entity_poly.type
_entity_poly.pdbx_seq_one_letter_code
_entity_poly.pdbx_strand_id
1 'polypeptide(L)'
;MKCGKHTKFILTPVSEILKDCVNATKGLSMGVETYPLCDYIMQTTFLKMTGASEQKLKCILWEIATNDFEFRYDFLKPQTSYGEYSRLEDKNKVFRDLKKQVKKMTPDLDCFKKIYDDDTKTEIQKKASQDLIDLLEHSVLAIWQVKQFNNFKKHSKKILENHFCNVSKDGTNVSLMEEVINYDKIIWKHRNRCAHNLKSYQENLPDLSNLVKKEYDYENYFFRFSILVLMDEIFMKIYKEYLNLLEMNIL
;
A
#
# COMPACT_ATOMS: atom_id res chain seq x y z
N MET A 1 4.09 28.92 -3.80
CA MET A 1 4.84 27.75 -4.32
C MET A 1 3.94 26.98 -5.26
N LYS A 2 4.37 26.60 -6.48
CA LYS A 2 3.56 25.68 -7.29
C LYS A 2 3.70 24.31 -6.64
N CYS A 3 2.79 24.02 -5.70
CA CYS A 3 2.53 22.67 -5.22
C CYS A 3 2.54 21.77 -6.45
N GLY A 4 3.41 20.76 -6.47
CA GLY A 4 3.47 19.77 -7.55
C GLY A 4 2.06 19.39 -7.95
N LYS A 5 1.75 19.36 -9.25
CA LYS A 5 0.36 19.21 -9.73
C LYS A 5 -0.32 17.99 -9.10
N HIS A 6 0.48 16.98 -8.73
CA HIS A 6 0.01 15.73 -8.15
C HIS A 6 0.23 15.61 -6.63
N THR A 7 0.85 16.57 -5.95
CA THR A 7 1.15 16.48 -4.51
C THR A 7 -0.10 16.25 -3.67
N LYS A 8 -1.21 16.94 -3.96
CA LYS A 8 -2.48 16.72 -3.26
C LYS A 8 -2.96 15.28 -3.38
N PHE A 9 -2.86 14.70 -4.58
CA PHE A 9 -3.24 13.31 -4.84
C PHE A 9 -2.31 12.32 -4.12
N ILE A 10 -0.99 12.52 -4.18
CA ILE A 10 0.00 11.67 -3.52
C ILE A 10 -0.26 11.60 -2.01
N LEU A 11 -0.55 12.76 -1.40
CA LEU A 11 -0.78 12.88 0.05
C LEU A 11 -2.21 12.52 0.50
N THR A 12 -3.13 12.19 -0.41
CA THR A 12 -4.49 11.76 -0.05
C THR A 12 -4.47 10.26 0.29
N PRO A 13 -4.78 9.82 1.52
CA PRO A 13 -4.66 8.42 1.91
C PRO A 13 -5.53 7.48 1.04
N VAL A 14 -4.99 6.34 0.64
CA VAL A 14 -5.73 5.30 -0.10
C VAL A 14 -6.87 4.72 0.74
N SER A 15 -6.80 4.83 2.07
CA SER A 15 -7.89 4.49 2.99
C SER A 15 -9.16 5.32 2.78
N GLU A 16 -9.07 6.52 2.17
CA GLU A 16 -10.26 7.31 1.81
C GLU A 16 -11.17 6.57 0.83
N ILE A 17 -10.61 5.79 -0.10
CA ILE A 17 -11.40 4.95 -1.03
C ILE A 17 -12.23 3.91 -0.25
N LEU A 18 -11.64 3.35 0.81
CA LEU A 18 -12.33 2.39 1.66
C LEU A 18 -13.39 3.08 2.53
N LYS A 19 -13.12 4.28 3.04
CA LYS A 19 -14.11 5.10 3.75
C LYS A 19 -15.31 5.43 2.86
N ASP A 20 -15.06 5.81 1.61
CA ASP A 20 -16.10 6.07 0.62
C ASP A 20 -16.93 4.82 0.32
N CYS A 21 -16.28 3.65 0.21
CA CYS A 21 -16.98 2.38 0.08
C CYS A 21 -17.90 2.10 1.28
N VAL A 22 -17.38 2.24 2.50
CA VAL A 22 -18.17 2.03 3.72
C VAL A 22 -19.36 2.99 3.73
N ASN A 23 -19.14 4.28 3.42
CA ASN A 23 -20.19 5.28 3.33
C ASN A 23 -21.25 4.95 2.27
N ALA A 24 -20.85 4.53 1.07
CA ALA A 24 -21.76 4.15 0.00
C ALA A 24 -22.63 2.93 0.36
N THR A 25 -22.12 2.04 1.22
CA THR A 25 -22.83 0.84 1.67
C THR A 25 -23.68 1.04 2.93
N LYS A 26 -23.70 2.23 3.54
CA LYS A 26 -24.44 2.50 4.80
C LYS A 26 -25.95 2.25 4.68
N GLY A 27 -26.53 2.44 3.50
CA GLY A 27 -27.96 2.23 3.26
C GLY A 27 -28.36 0.77 3.05
N LEU A 28 -27.40 -0.16 2.97
CA LEU A 28 -27.68 -1.57 2.80
C LEU A 28 -28.14 -2.20 4.12
N SER A 29 -29.09 -3.12 4.04
CA SER A 29 -29.46 -3.96 5.17
C SER A 29 -28.33 -4.94 5.51
N MET A 30 -28.22 -5.26 6.80
CA MET A 30 -27.15 -6.13 7.33
C MET A 30 -27.53 -7.63 7.32
N GLY A 31 -28.55 -8.01 6.56
CA GLY A 31 -29.00 -9.40 6.45
C GLY A 31 -28.30 -10.16 5.31
N VAL A 32 -28.68 -11.44 5.18
CA VAL A 32 -28.11 -12.36 4.18
C VAL A 32 -28.45 -11.95 2.75
N GLU A 33 -29.53 -11.21 2.56
CA GLU A 33 -29.98 -10.70 1.26
C GLU A 33 -28.96 -9.79 0.56
N THR A 34 -28.06 -9.16 1.31
CA THR A 34 -27.00 -8.30 0.74
C THR A 34 -25.69 -9.03 0.51
N TYR A 35 -25.55 -10.28 0.99
CA TYR A 35 -24.34 -11.09 0.82
C TYR A 35 -23.89 -11.28 -0.65
N PRO A 36 -24.79 -11.47 -1.64
CA PRO A 36 -24.40 -11.56 -3.04
C PRO A 36 -23.64 -10.33 -3.58
N LEU A 37 -23.80 -9.16 -2.93
CA LEU A 37 -23.09 -7.93 -3.30
C LEU A 37 -21.64 -7.90 -2.77
N CYS A 38 -21.30 -8.78 -1.83
CA CYS A 38 -20.02 -8.77 -1.12
C CYS A 38 -18.83 -8.80 -2.08
N ASP A 39 -18.79 -9.79 -2.97
CA ASP A 39 -17.65 -9.96 -3.87
C ASP A 39 -17.52 -8.80 -4.85
N TYR A 40 -18.62 -8.32 -5.42
CA TYR A 40 -18.60 -7.17 -6.33
C TYR A 40 -18.06 -5.90 -5.66
N ILE A 41 -18.51 -5.61 -4.44
CA ILE A 41 -18.10 -4.41 -3.70
C ILE A 41 -16.65 -4.55 -3.23
N MET A 42 -16.28 -5.66 -2.61
CA MET A 42 -14.92 -5.90 -2.12
C MET A 42 -13.89 -5.91 -3.26
N GLN A 43 -14.21 -6.58 -4.38
CA GLN A 43 -13.35 -6.61 -5.56
C GLN A 43 -13.19 -5.22 -6.19
N THR A 44 -14.28 -4.48 -6.34
CA THR A 44 -14.23 -3.13 -6.93
C THR A 44 -13.42 -2.18 -6.06
N THR A 45 -13.64 -2.21 -4.75
CA THR A 45 -12.89 -1.39 -3.79
C THR A 45 -11.42 -1.76 -3.79
N PHE A 46 -11.10 -3.05 -3.81
CA PHE A 46 -9.73 -3.54 -3.92
C PHE A 46 -9.05 -3.05 -5.21
N LEU A 47 -9.70 -3.18 -6.37
CA LEU A 47 -9.16 -2.71 -7.65
C LEU A 47 -8.92 -1.19 -7.66
N LYS A 48 -9.85 -0.41 -7.10
CA LYS A 48 -9.70 1.05 -6.95
C LYS A 48 -8.50 1.39 -6.05
N MET A 49 -8.33 0.72 -4.92
CA MET A 49 -7.20 0.94 -4.02
C MET A 49 -5.86 0.56 -4.66
N THR A 50 -5.78 -0.59 -5.35
CA THR A 50 -4.55 -0.99 -6.06
C THR A 50 -4.21 -0.03 -7.19
N GLY A 51 -5.22 0.40 -7.97
CA GLY A 51 -5.03 1.36 -9.05
C GLY A 51 -4.57 2.72 -8.53
N ALA A 52 -5.17 3.21 -7.44
CA ALA A 52 -4.73 4.44 -6.79
C ALA A 52 -3.27 4.35 -6.29
N SER A 53 -2.89 3.24 -5.66
CA SER A 53 -1.50 2.99 -5.23
C SER A 53 -0.53 3.00 -6.42
N GLU A 54 -0.85 2.31 -7.52
CA GLU A 54 -0.03 2.29 -8.74
C GLU A 54 0.14 3.70 -9.33
N GLN A 55 -0.95 4.48 -9.42
CA GLN A 55 -0.91 5.83 -9.95
C GLN A 55 -0.14 6.80 -9.05
N LYS A 56 -0.25 6.66 -7.73
CA LYS A 56 0.55 7.46 -6.78
C LYS A 56 2.04 7.29 -7.01
N LEU A 57 2.51 6.06 -7.19
CA LEU A 57 3.92 5.79 -7.45
C LEU A 57 4.42 6.43 -8.74
N LYS A 58 3.59 6.38 -9.81
CA LYS A 58 3.87 7.10 -11.06
C LYS A 58 3.97 8.61 -10.83
N CYS A 59 3.00 9.19 -10.12
CA CYS A 59 3.00 10.61 -9.80
C CYS A 59 4.24 11.02 -8.98
N ILE A 60 4.66 10.22 -8.00
CA ILE A 60 5.88 10.48 -7.23
C ILE A 60 7.11 10.59 -8.15
N LEU A 61 7.31 9.62 -9.05
CA LEU A 61 8.45 9.65 -9.98
C LEU A 61 8.38 10.85 -10.93
N TRP A 62 7.19 11.21 -11.42
CA TRP A 62 7.00 12.38 -12.26
C TRP A 62 7.31 13.70 -11.55
N GLU A 63 6.92 13.82 -10.27
CA GLU A 63 7.24 15.00 -9.47
C GLU A 63 8.76 15.07 -9.21
N ILE A 64 9.42 13.94 -8.89
CA ILE A 64 10.89 13.90 -8.77
C ILE A 64 11.55 14.32 -10.08
N ALA A 65 11.14 13.73 -11.22
CA ALA A 65 11.68 14.06 -12.53
C ALA A 65 11.42 15.52 -12.91
N THR A 66 10.37 16.15 -12.37
CA THR A 66 10.12 17.58 -12.58
C THR A 66 11.19 18.44 -11.91
N ASN A 67 11.71 18.01 -10.76
CA ASN A 67 12.69 18.75 -9.95
C ASN A 67 14.15 18.39 -10.23
N ASP A 68 14.47 17.11 -10.51
CA ASP A 68 15.82 16.62 -10.81
C ASP A 68 15.93 16.25 -12.31
N PHE A 69 16.68 17.07 -13.07
CA PHE A 69 16.88 16.89 -14.51
C PHE A 69 17.75 15.66 -14.86
N GLU A 70 18.73 15.30 -14.02
CA GLU A 70 19.54 14.10 -14.24
C GLU A 70 18.67 12.86 -14.04
N PHE A 71 17.87 12.86 -12.98
CA PHE A 71 16.90 11.81 -12.74
C PHE A 71 15.89 11.71 -13.89
N ARG A 72 15.40 12.84 -14.42
CA ARG A 72 14.49 12.84 -15.59
C ARG A 72 15.12 12.16 -16.80
N TYR A 73 16.38 12.45 -17.08
CA TYR A 73 17.09 11.86 -18.20
C TYR A 73 17.17 10.33 -18.05
N ASP A 74 17.53 9.84 -16.86
CA ASP A 74 17.59 8.40 -16.58
C ASP A 74 16.21 7.73 -16.55
N PHE A 75 15.20 8.40 -16.00
CA PHE A 75 13.82 7.92 -15.93
C PHE A 75 13.19 7.72 -17.31
N LEU A 76 13.52 8.59 -18.28
CA LEU A 76 12.99 8.52 -19.65
C LEU A 76 13.79 7.60 -20.57
N LYS A 77 14.92 7.03 -20.12
CA LYS A 77 15.70 6.09 -20.93
C LYS A 77 14.91 4.81 -21.20
N PRO A 78 14.91 4.29 -22.44
CA PRO A 78 14.23 3.04 -22.78
C PRO A 78 14.66 1.82 -21.94
N GLN A 79 15.89 1.84 -21.41
CA GLN A 79 16.44 0.76 -20.59
C GLN A 79 15.88 0.77 -19.15
N THR A 80 15.33 1.90 -18.69
CA THR A 80 14.80 2.05 -17.34
C THR A 80 13.33 1.62 -17.33
N SER A 81 13.05 0.38 -16.91
CA SER A 81 11.68 -0.14 -16.79
C SER A 81 11.23 -0.31 -15.34
N TYR A 82 10.21 0.46 -14.98
CA TYR A 82 9.49 0.36 -13.70
C TYR A 82 8.27 -0.59 -13.76
N GLY A 83 8.06 -1.27 -14.90
CA GLY A 83 6.92 -2.18 -15.07
C GLY A 83 5.57 -1.47 -14.92
N GLU A 84 4.61 -2.16 -14.30
CA GLU A 84 3.26 -1.65 -14.04
C GLU A 84 3.09 -1.05 -12.63
N TYR A 85 4.14 -1.04 -11.81
CA TYR A 85 4.10 -0.59 -10.40
C TYR A 85 3.24 -1.46 -9.47
N SER A 86 2.82 -2.64 -9.96
CA SER A 86 1.93 -3.57 -9.27
C SER A 86 2.67 -4.60 -8.42
N ARG A 87 3.91 -4.99 -8.78
CA ARG A 87 4.71 -5.98 -8.04
C ARG A 87 5.53 -5.34 -6.93
N LEU A 88 5.88 -6.11 -5.91
CA LEU A 88 6.73 -5.61 -4.82
C LEU A 88 8.09 -5.13 -5.32
N GLU A 89 8.69 -5.82 -6.30
CA GLU A 89 9.95 -5.44 -6.94
C GLU A 89 9.90 -4.04 -7.56
N ASP A 90 8.81 -3.70 -8.25
CA ASP A 90 8.63 -2.40 -8.88
C ASP A 90 8.45 -1.30 -7.82
N LYS A 91 7.67 -1.58 -6.77
CA LYS A 91 7.53 -0.68 -5.63
C LYS A 91 8.87 -0.43 -4.92
N ASN A 92 9.70 -1.46 -4.80
CA ASN A 92 11.06 -1.36 -4.27
C ASN A 92 11.98 -0.49 -5.13
N LYS A 93 11.83 -0.48 -6.47
CA LYS A 93 12.56 0.47 -7.34
C LYS A 93 12.17 1.91 -7.00
N VAL A 94 10.87 2.21 -6.95
CA VAL A 94 10.37 3.57 -6.61
C VAL A 94 10.86 4.01 -5.23
N PHE A 95 10.77 3.13 -4.23
CA PHE A 95 11.26 3.43 -2.89
C PHE A 95 12.76 3.71 -2.87
N ARG A 96 13.57 2.93 -3.60
CA ARG A 96 15.01 3.18 -3.72
C ARG A 96 15.33 4.54 -4.35
N ASP A 97 14.60 4.93 -5.39
CA ASP A 97 14.86 6.20 -6.07
C ASP A 97 14.44 7.39 -5.21
N LEU A 98 13.31 7.31 -4.52
CA LEU A 98 12.90 8.35 -3.58
C LEU A 98 13.90 8.49 -2.41
N LYS A 99 14.43 7.37 -1.88
CA LYS A 99 15.52 7.41 -0.89
C LYS A 99 16.77 8.08 -1.43
N LYS A 100 17.18 7.80 -2.68
CA LYS A 100 18.35 8.46 -3.29
C LYS A 100 18.14 9.97 -3.36
N GLN A 101 16.94 10.42 -3.71
CA GLN A 101 16.62 11.84 -3.79
C GLN A 101 16.70 12.52 -2.42
N VAL A 102 16.13 11.91 -1.38
CA VAL A 102 16.26 12.40 0.00
C VAL A 102 17.74 12.47 0.43
N LYS A 103 18.55 11.43 0.12
CA LYS A 103 20.00 11.44 0.41
C LYS A 103 20.78 12.53 -0.33
N LYS A 104 20.42 12.82 -1.58
CA LYS A 104 21.08 13.91 -2.35
C LYS A 104 20.87 15.27 -1.66
N MET A 105 19.74 15.46 -1.01
CA MET A 105 19.32 16.73 -0.39
C MET A 105 19.72 16.87 1.07
N THR A 106 20.21 15.79 1.71
CA THR A 106 20.52 15.77 3.13
C THR A 106 21.90 15.14 3.38
N PRO A 107 22.85 15.83 4.03
CA PRO A 107 24.15 15.27 4.40
C PRO A 107 24.11 14.31 5.61
N ASP A 108 22.98 14.22 6.31
CA ASP A 108 22.80 13.36 7.48
C ASP A 108 22.73 11.87 7.11
N LEU A 109 23.71 11.11 7.57
CA LEU A 109 23.84 9.66 7.39
C LEU A 109 22.70 8.88 8.10
N ASP A 110 22.10 9.45 9.15
CA ASP A 110 21.03 8.83 9.95
C ASP A 110 19.62 9.35 9.60
N CYS A 111 19.45 10.07 8.49
CA CYS A 111 18.17 10.69 8.11
C CYS A 111 17.00 9.68 8.09
N PHE A 112 17.21 8.45 7.63
CA PHE A 112 16.15 7.44 7.61
C PHE A 112 15.81 6.84 8.97
N LYS A 113 16.73 6.83 9.94
CA LYS A 113 16.40 6.48 11.33
C LYS A 113 15.46 7.50 11.94
N LYS A 114 15.63 8.78 11.57
CA LYS A 114 14.74 9.87 12.03
C LYS A 114 13.39 9.84 11.32
N ILE A 115 13.36 9.53 10.02
CA ILE A 115 12.10 9.43 9.25
C ILE A 115 11.24 8.25 9.73
N TYR A 116 11.88 7.12 10.03
CA TYR A 116 11.23 5.89 10.48
C TYR A 116 11.71 5.49 11.87
N ASP A 117 11.54 6.39 12.82
CA ASP A 117 11.67 6.10 14.25
C ASP A 117 10.56 5.16 14.74
N ASP A 118 10.73 4.63 15.95
CA ASP A 118 9.80 3.66 16.52
C ASP A 118 8.39 4.24 16.68
N ASP A 119 8.28 5.54 16.97
CA ASP A 119 7.02 6.27 17.08
C ASP A 119 6.31 6.37 15.72
N THR A 120 7.02 6.77 14.64
CA THR A 120 6.44 6.82 13.29
C THR A 120 6.03 5.43 12.81
N LYS A 121 6.84 4.40 13.08
CA LYS A 121 6.49 3.02 12.73
C LYS A 121 5.22 2.58 13.46
N THR A 122 5.11 2.90 14.74
CA THR A 122 3.91 2.61 15.53
C THR A 122 2.67 3.33 14.98
N GLU A 123 2.81 4.58 14.53
CA GLU A 123 1.72 5.33 13.90
C GLU A 123 1.27 4.70 12.58
N ILE A 124 2.22 4.35 11.70
CA ILE A 124 1.96 3.69 10.42
C ILE A 124 1.24 2.35 10.65
N GLN A 125 1.72 1.57 11.62
CA GLN A 125 1.11 0.29 11.99
C GLN A 125 -0.32 0.50 12.53
N LYS A 126 -0.54 1.51 13.38
CA LYS A 126 -1.86 1.83 13.92
C LYS A 126 -2.86 2.15 12.82
N LYS A 127 -2.48 2.98 11.84
CA LYS A 127 -3.32 3.32 10.68
C LYS A 127 -3.67 2.11 9.81
N ALA A 128 -2.69 1.23 9.57
CA ALA A 128 -2.90 0.02 8.77
C ALA A 128 -3.67 -1.08 9.52
N SER A 129 -3.80 -1.00 10.85
CA SER A 129 -4.46 -2.01 11.68
C SER A 129 -5.67 -1.45 12.42
N GLN A 130 -5.48 -0.73 13.53
CA GLN A 130 -6.56 -0.28 14.42
C GLN A 130 -7.54 0.65 13.71
N ASP A 131 -7.05 1.69 13.03
CA ASP A 131 -7.95 2.65 12.36
C ASP A 131 -8.76 1.96 11.25
N LEU A 132 -8.17 0.94 10.61
CA LEU A 132 -8.84 0.11 9.61
C LEU A 132 -9.90 -0.81 10.24
N ILE A 133 -9.63 -1.38 11.42
CA ILE A 133 -10.60 -2.17 12.18
C ILE A 133 -11.78 -1.28 12.57
N ASP A 134 -11.50 -0.11 13.15
CA ASP A 134 -12.51 0.82 13.63
C ASP A 134 -13.40 1.32 12.48
N LEU A 135 -12.82 1.55 11.30
CA LEU A 135 -13.55 1.92 10.09
C LEU A 135 -14.53 0.83 9.63
N LEU A 136 -14.16 -0.44 9.78
CA LEU A 136 -14.89 -1.58 9.22
C LEU A 136 -15.85 -2.23 10.23
N GLU A 137 -15.64 -2.06 11.53
CA GLU A 137 -16.29 -2.85 12.59
C GLU A 137 -17.83 -2.82 12.56
N HIS A 138 -18.41 -1.71 12.13
CA HIS A 138 -19.86 -1.53 12.02
C HIS A 138 -20.35 -1.48 10.57
N SER A 139 -19.50 -1.83 9.61
CA SER A 139 -19.84 -1.84 8.19
C SER A 139 -20.45 -3.17 7.77
N VAL A 140 -21.28 -3.14 6.72
CA VAL A 140 -21.81 -4.37 6.10
C VAL A 140 -20.69 -5.28 5.57
N LEU A 141 -19.53 -4.70 5.23
CA LEU A 141 -18.34 -5.44 4.76
C LEU A 141 -17.82 -6.42 5.81
N ALA A 142 -17.77 -6.00 7.07
CA ALA A 142 -17.37 -6.85 8.19
C ALA A 142 -18.39 -7.97 8.44
N ILE A 143 -19.68 -7.67 8.27
CA ILE A 143 -20.77 -8.63 8.48
C ILE A 143 -20.79 -9.71 7.38
N TRP A 144 -20.55 -9.35 6.12
CA TRP A 144 -20.47 -10.36 5.06
C TRP A 144 -19.34 -11.37 5.28
N GLN A 145 -18.23 -10.95 5.89
CA GLN A 145 -17.07 -11.83 6.11
C GLN A 145 -16.61 -11.85 7.57
N VAL A 146 -17.55 -12.07 8.52
CA VAL A 146 -17.27 -12.04 9.98
C VAL A 146 -16.07 -12.91 10.36
N LYS A 147 -15.97 -14.13 9.84
CA LYS A 147 -14.86 -15.04 10.14
C LYS A 147 -13.52 -14.43 9.75
N GLN A 148 -13.43 -13.89 8.54
CA GLN A 148 -12.19 -13.30 8.01
C GLN A 148 -11.86 -11.98 8.71
N PHE A 149 -12.88 -11.19 9.04
CA PHE A 149 -12.71 -9.95 9.78
C PHE A 149 -12.20 -10.21 11.21
N ASN A 150 -12.77 -11.20 11.90
CA ASN A 150 -12.30 -11.60 13.23
C ASN A 150 -10.88 -12.18 13.19
N ASN A 151 -10.53 -12.91 12.13
CA ASN A 151 -9.16 -13.36 11.90
C ASN A 151 -8.22 -12.15 11.74
N PHE A 152 -8.61 -11.18 10.92
CA PHE A 152 -7.87 -9.94 10.73
C PHE A 152 -7.67 -9.18 12.06
N LYS A 153 -8.73 -8.96 12.86
CA LYS A 153 -8.62 -8.30 14.18
C LYS A 153 -7.58 -8.96 15.09
N LYS A 154 -7.51 -10.29 15.07
CA LYS A 154 -6.60 -11.07 15.93
C LYS A 154 -5.14 -11.01 15.48
N HIS A 155 -4.87 -10.98 14.17
CA HIS A 155 -3.51 -11.17 13.65
C HIS A 155 -2.92 -9.95 12.95
N SER A 156 -3.69 -8.90 12.65
CA SER A 156 -3.23 -7.72 11.89
C SER A 156 -2.02 -7.05 12.51
N LYS A 157 -2.04 -6.78 13.83
CA LYS A 157 -0.92 -6.13 14.53
C LYS A 157 0.36 -6.94 14.41
N LYS A 158 0.30 -8.25 14.68
CA LYS A 158 1.44 -9.15 14.68
C LYS A 158 2.09 -9.30 13.30
N ILE A 159 1.29 -9.32 12.23
CA ILE A 159 1.82 -9.46 10.86
C ILE A 159 2.53 -8.19 10.39
N LEU A 160 2.11 -7.03 10.90
CA LEU A 160 2.69 -5.74 10.51
C LEU A 160 3.86 -5.34 11.42
N GLU A 161 4.01 -5.97 12.57
CA GLU A 161 5.03 -5.64 13.56
C GLU A 161 6.44 -5.92 13.03
N ASN A 162 7.32 -4.92 13.04
CA ASN A 162 8.74 -5.05 12.70
C ASN A 162 9.06 -5.63 11.32
N HIS A 163 8.13 -5.63 10.36
CA HIS A 163 8.36 -6.20 9.02
C HIS A 163 8.51 -5.14 7.91
N PHE A 164 8.59 -3.86 8.26
CA PHE A 164 8.71 -2.77 7.30
C PHE A 164 9.65 -1.68 7.80
N CYS A 165 10.25 -0.94 6.85
CA CYS A 165 11.16 0.17 7.12
C CYS A 165 12.28 -0.14 8.13
N ASN A 166 12.82 -1.36 8.09
CA ASN A 166 13.92 -1.74 8.97
C ASN A 166 15.23 -1.15 8.44
N VAL A 167 15.92 -0.44 9.32
CA VAL A 167 17.18 0.22 9.02
C VAL A 167 18.31 -0.81 9.21
N SER A 168 19.19 -0.91 8.21
CA SER A 168 20.40 -1.71 8.29
C SER A 168 21.27 -1.29 9.48
N LYS A 169 22.11 -2.20 10.00
CA LYS A 169 23.05 -1.91 11.09
C LYS A 169 23.92 -0.68 10.82
N ASP A 170 24.26 -0.45 9.54
CA ASP A 170 25.07 0.68 9.09
C ASP A 170 24.30 2.02 9.03
N GLY A 171 23.01 2.04 9.38
CA GLY A 171 22.14 3.24 9.39
C GLY A 171 21.74 3.79 8.03
N THR A 172 22.45 3.40 6.97
CA THR A 172 22.34 4.04 5.66
C THR A 172 21.24 3.48 4.76
N ASN A 173 20.72 2.28 5.00
CA ASN A 173 19.74 1.66 4.12
C ASN A 173 18.49 1.21 4.88
N VAL A 174 17.33 1.36 4.25
CA VAL A 174 16.03 0.95 4.78
C VAL A 174 15.33 0.05 3.78
N SER A 175 14.84 -1.11 4.22
CA SER A 175 14.00 -1.99 3.40
C SER A 175 12.55 -1.49 3.39
N LEU A 176 11.84 -1.59 2.25
CA LEU A 176 10.42 -1.23 2.20
C LEU A 176 9.59 -2.20 3.06
N MET A 177 9.79 -3.50 2.83
CA MET A 177 9.11 -4.58 3.52
C MET A 177 9.99 -5.84 3.49
N GLU A 178 9.85 -6.68 4.50
CA GLU A 178 10.52 -7.99 4.58
C GLU A 178 9.74 -9.06 3.82
N GLU A 179 10.45 -10.12 3.39
CA GLU A 179 9.89 -11.24 2.60
C GLU A 179 8.78 -12.02 3.33
N VAL A 180 8.66 -11.85 4.65
CA VAL A 180 7.63 -12.48 5.49
C VAL A 180 6.22 -12.17 4.98
N ILE A 181 6.00 -10.97 4.46
CA ILE A 181 4.74 -10.61 3.81
C ILE A 181 4.89 -10.92 2.32
N ASN A 182 4.35 -12.07 1.89
CA ASN A 182 4.36 -12.47 0.49
C ASN A 182 3.36 -11.62 -0.33
N TYR A 183 3.76 -10.37 -0.59
CA TYR A 183 2.98 -9.35 -1.27
C TYR A 183 2.46 -9.83 -2.63
N ASP A 184 3.33 -10.45 -3.42
CA ASP A 184 2.99 -10.87 -4.77
C ASP A 184 1.93 -11.99 -4.75
N LYS A 185 1.99 -12.89 -3.76
CA LYS A 185 0.95 -13.91 -3.56
C LYS A 185 -0.37 -13.30 -3.07
N ILE A 186 -0.33 -12.42 -2.08
CA ILE A 186 -1.52 -11.93 -1.38
C ILE A 186 -2.27 -10.87 -2.20
N ILE A 187 -1.54 -9.93 -2.79
CA ILE A 187 -2.10 -8.77 -3.53
C ILE A 187 -1.97 -8.97 -5.03
N TRP A 188 -0.76 -9.10 -5.57
CA TRP A 188 -0.56 -9.06 -7.03
C TRP A 188 -1.32 -10.17 -7.76
N LYS A 189 -1.21 -11.43 -7.30
CA LYS A 189 -1.98 -12.55 -7.87
C LYS A 189 -3.49 -12.33 -7.75
N HIS A 190 -3.97 -11.81 -6.62
CA HIS A 190 -5.39 -11.53 -6.46
C HIS A 190 -5.87 -10.40 -7.37
N ARG A 191 -5.11 -9.31 -7.49
CA ARG A 191 -5.38 -8.19 -8.42
C ARG A 191 -5.47 -8.68 -9.86
N ASN A 192 -4.55 -9.53 -10.28
CA ASN A 192 -4.60 -10.13 -11.62
C ASN A 192 -5.83 -11.00 -11.83
N ARG A 193 -6.21 -11.83 -10.84
CA ARG A 193 -7.47 -12.59 -10.90
C ARG A 193 -8.68 -11.67 -11.03
N CYS A 194 -8.75 -10.62 -10.22
CA CYS A 194 -9.85 -9.66 -10.25
C CYS A 194 -9.95 -8.88 -11.58
N ALA A 195 -8.81 -8.52 -12.17
CA ALA A 195 -8.76 -7.77 -13.43
C ALA A 195 -8.98 -8.66 -14.66
N HIS A 196 -8.50 -9.91 -14.62
CA HIS A 196 -8.54 -10.86 -15.72
C HIS A 196 -9.55 -11.98 -15.46
N ASN A 197 -10.76 -11.63 -15.04
CA ASN A 197 -11.90 -12.52 -14.71
C ASN A 197 -12.45 -13.33 -15.91
N LEU A 198 -11.59 -13.69 -16.87
CA LEU A 198 -11.84 -14.53 -18.04
C LEU A 198 -11.91 -16.00 -17.61
N LYS A 199 -12.79 -16.78 -18.26
CA LYS A 199 -12.93 -18.23 -18.03
C LYS A 199 -11.61 -19.01 -18.11
N SER A 200 -10.63 -18.53 -18.87
CA SER A 200 -9.30 -19.14 -19.01
C SER A 200 -8.40 -19.02 -17.77
N TYR A 201 -8.66 -18.08 -16.85
CA TYR A 201 -7.93 -17.96 -15.58
C TYR A 201 -8.64 -18.67 -14.41
N GLN A 202 -9.85 -19.19 -14.61
CA GLN A 202 -10.65 -19.84 -13.58
C GLN A 202 -10.14 -21.22 -13.17
N GLU A 203 -9.22 -21.83 -13.93
CA GLU A 203 -8.49 -23.04 -13.52
C GLU A 203 -7.46 -22.76 -12.40
N ASN A 204 -7.16 -21.49 -12.11
CA ASN A 204 -6.20 -21.07 -11.08
C ASN A 204 -6.89 -20.74 -9.73
N LEU A 205 -7.89 -21.55 -9.37
CA LEU A 205 -8.54 -21.53 -8.06
C LEU A 205 -7.73 -22.37 -7.06
N PRO A 206 -7.66 -21.96 -5.78
CA PRO A 206 -7.01 -22.79 -4.76
C PRO A 206 -7.76 -24.13 -4.63
N ASP A 207 -7.03 -25.24 -4.72
CA ASP A 207 -7.58 -26.56 -4.37
C ASP A 207 -7.98 -26.64 -2.88
N LEU A 208 -8.79 -27.63 -2.51
CA LEU A 208 -9.19 -27.83 -1.11
C LEU A 208 -7.97 -27.96 -0.17
N SER A 209 -6.88 -28.57 -0.66
CA SER A 209 -5.64 -28.75 0.09
C SER A 209 -4.98 -27.42 0.46
N ASN A 210 -5.10 -26.40 -0.39
CA ASN A 210 -4.61 -25.05 -0.15
C ASN A 210 -5.53 -24.26 0.78
N LEU A 211 -6.85 -24.48 0.74
CA LEU A 211 -7.80 -23.86 1.65
C LEU A 211 -7.63 -24.31 3.12
N VAL A 212 -7.09 -25.51 3.31
CA VAL A 212 -6.80 -26.08 4.64
C VAL A 212 -5.49 -25.53 5.24
N LYS A 213 -4.61 -24.94 4.42
CA LYS A 213 -3.35 -24.37 4.91
C LYS A 213 -3.62 -23.11 5.73
N LYS A 214 -2.99 -23.00 6.90
CA LYS A 214 -3.02 -21.80 7.77
C LYS A 214 -2.59 -20.52 7.04
N GLU A 215 -1.78 -20.63 6.00
CA GLU A 215 -1.36 -19.50 5.16
C GLU A 215 -2.51 -18.85 4.39
N TYR A 216 -3.59 -19.59 4.10
CA TYR A 216 -4.77 -19.07 3.39
C TYR A 216 -5.59 -18.09 4.25
N ASP A 217 -5.45 -18.16 5.57
CA ASP A 217 -6.10 -17.23 6.49
C ASP A 217 -5.73 -15.77 6.23
N TYR A 218 -4.53 -15.54 5.67
CA TYR A 218 -4.02 -14.22 5.29
C TYR A 218 -4.46 -13.76 3.89
N GLU A 219 -5.06 -14.64 3.09
CA GLU A 219 -5.54 -14.35 1.73
C GLU A 219 -6.98 -13.79 1.70
N ASN A 220 -7.29 -12.89 2.63
CA ASN A 220 -8.59 -12.21 2.70
C ASN A 220 -8.49 -10.71 2.38
N TYR A 221 -9.64 -10.10 2.06
CA TYR A 221 -9.70 -8.68 1.67
C TYR A 221 -9.20 -7.74 2.77
N PHE A 222 -9.40 -8.06 4.05
CA PHE A 222 -8.99 -7.20 5.15
C PHE A 222 -7.47 -7.11 5.28
N PHE A 223 -6.75 -8.22 5.18
CA PHE A 223 -5.28 -8.19 5.11
C PHE A 223 -4.79 -7.48 3.86
N ARG A 224 -5.44 -7.67 2.71
CA ARG A 224 -5.11 -6.96 1.47
C ARG A 224 -5.26 -5.45 1.62
N PHE A 225 -6.38 -4.98 2.17
CA PHE A 225 -6.59 -3.55 2.46
C PHE A 225 -5.55 -3.01 3.43
N SER A 226 -5.25 -3.76 4.50
CA SER A 226 -4.25 -3.39 5.49
C SER A 226 -2.86 -3.22 4.89
N ILE A 227 -2.40 -4.15 4.06
CA ILE A 227 -1.09 -4.06 3.39
C ILE A 227 -1.06 -2.89 2.39
N LEU A 228 -2.17 -2.63 1.68
CA LEU A 228 -2.26 -1.46 0.79
C LEU A 228 -2.17 -0.14 1.56
N VAL A 229 -2.87 -0.02 2.69
CA VAL A 229 -2.80 1.16 3.56
C VAL A 229 -1.41 1.33 4.15
N LEU A 230 -0.78 0.24 4.62
CA LEU A 230 0.59 0.25 5.13
C LEU A 230 1.56 0.86 4.13
N MET A 231 1.58 0.33 2.90
CA MET A 231 2.48 0.84 1.86
C MET A 231 2.20 2.31 1.55
N ASP A 232 0.93 2.69 1.46
CA ASP A 232 0.55 4.06 1.16
C ASP A 232 1.07 5.04 2.21
N GLU A 233 0.91 4.72 3.50
CA GLU A 233 1.45 5.52 4.60
C GLU A 233 2.98 5.62 4.55
N ILE A 234 3.68 4.51 4.24
CA ILE A 234 5.14 4.50 4.10
C ILE A 234 5.56 5.48 2.99
N PHE A 235 4.97 5.38 1.79
CA PHE A 235 5.31 6.25 0.66
C PHE A 235 4.93 7.71 0.92
N MET A 236 3.77 7.97 1.53
CA MET A 236 3.38 9.32 1.91
C MET A 236 4.36 9.93 2.91
N LYS A 237 4.85 9.17 3.89
CA LYS A 237 5.80 9.68 4.90
C LYS A 237 7.11 10.13 4.27
N ILE A 238 7.76 9.28 3.46
CA ILE A 238 9.02 9.65 2.81
C ILE A 238 8.84 10.75 1.75
N TYR A 239 7.68 10.78 1.06
CA TYR A 239 7.40 11.85 0.11
C TYR A 239 7.17 13.20 0.79
N LYS A 240 6.51 13.24 1.96
CA LYS A 240 6.41 14.45 2.78
C LYS A 240 7.78 14.97 3.17
N GLU A 241 8.67 14.08 3.60
CA GLU A 241 10.04 14.49 3.95
C GLU A 241 10.80 15.05 2.75
N TYR A 242 10.69 14.39 1.59
CA TYR A 242 11.25 14.90 0.33
C TYR A 242 10.75 16.31 -0.01
N LEU A 243 9.45 16.58 0.16
CA LEU A 243 8.89 17.92 -0.04
C LEU A 243 9.46 18.94 0.95
N ASN A 244 9.55 18.60 2.24
CA ASN A 244 10.12 19.48 3.25
C ASN A 244 11.56 19.86 2.90
N LEU A 245 12.38 18.89 2.48
CA LEU A 245 13.77 19.12 2.09
C LEU A 245 13.90 19.95 0.81
N LEU A 246 13.02 19.74 -0.17
CA LEU A 246 12.93 20.60 -1.35
C LEU A 246 12.62 22.04 -0.97
N GLU A 247 11.70 22.27 -0.03
CA GLU A 247 11.35 23.60 0.44
C GLU A 247 12.53 24.28 1.16
N MET A 248 13.27 23.54 1.99
CA MET A 248 14.43 24.07 2.71
C MET A 248 15.62 24.40 1.80
N ASN A 249 15.86 23.62 0.73
CA ASN A 249 16.99 23.83 -0.19
C ASN A 249 16.74 24.93 -1.25
N ILE A 250 15.51 25.44 -1.35
CA ILE A 250 15.14 26.55 -2.26
C ILE A 250 15.23 27.92 -1.54
N LEU A 251 15.31 27.93 -0.21
CA LEU A 251 15.55 29.11 0.64
C LEU A 251 17.05 29.33 0.88
#